data_AF-A0A9Q7ZIQ4-F1
#
_entry.id   AF-A0A9Q7ZIQ4-F1
#
_cell.length_a   1.000
_cell.length_b   1.000
_cell.length_c   1.000
_cell.angle_alpha   90.00
_cell.angle_beta   90.00
_cell.angle_gamma   90.00
#
_symmetry.space_group_name_H-M   'P 1'
#
loop_
_entity.id
_entity.type
_entity.pdbx_description
1 polymer ?
#
loop_
_entity_poly.entity_id
_entity_poly.type
_entity_poly.pdbx_seq_one_letter_code
_entity_poly.pdbx_strand_id
1 'polypeptide(L)' 'MSMSVVNDTPYEAAEILRSAKPNFHPRIALILGSGLGALADRMENKTTLSYQQLPGFPVSTVIGHAGEVVMGTLVMTPTY' A
#
# COMPACT_ATOMS: atom_id res chain seq x y z
N MET A 1 -14.85 -1.62 -34.54
CA MET A 1 -13.64 -1.12 -33.82
C MET A 1 -13.88 -1.38 -32.34
N SER A 2 -13.39 -2.51 -31.83
CA SER A 2 -13.45 -2.80 -30.39
C SER A 2 -12.35 -1.98 -29.74
N MET A 3 -12.71 -0.88 -29.06
CA MET A 3 -11.81 -0.24 -28.12
C MET A 3 -11.63 -1.21 -26.97
N SER A 4 -10.47 -1.88 -26.94
CA SER A 4 -10.01 -2.57 -25.74
C SER A 4 -10.06 -1.55 -24.60
N VAL A 5 -10.94 -1.77 -23.62
CA VAL A 5 -10.97 -0.98 -22.39
C VAL A 5 -9.60 -1.16 -21.76
N VAL A 6 -8.75 -0.14 -21.86
CA VAL A 6 -7.48 -0.12 -21.15
C VAL A 6 -7.86 -0.10 -19.68
N ASN A 7 -7.48 -1.15 -18.96
CA ASN A 7 -7.84 -1.31 -17.56
C ASN A 7 -6.89 -0.45 -16.72
N ASP A 8 -7.11 0.86 -16.70
CA ASP A 8 -6.24 1.87 -16.05
C ASP A 8 -6.28 1.85 -14.52
N THR A 9 -6.94 0.85 -13.93
CA THR A 9 -7.09 0.68 -12.48
C THR A 9 -5.79 0.77 -11.67
N PRO A 10 -4.61 0.27 -12.13
CA PRO A 10 -3.36 0.45 -11.38
C PRO A 10 -2.91 1.91 -11.31
N TYR A 11 -3.15 2.69 -12.38
CA TYR A 11 -2.80 4.11 -12.42
C TYR A 11 -3.74 4.94 -11.54
N GLU A 12 -5.03 4.61 -11.55
CA GLU A 12 -6.01 5.23 -10.65
C GLU A 12 -5.68 4.99 -9.18
N ALA A 13 -5.35 3.74 -8.80
CA ALA A 13 -4.90 3.40 -7.46
C ALA A 13 -3.62 4.16 -7.07
N ALA A 14 -2.66 4.29 -7.99
CA ALA A 14 -1.44 5.05 -7.76
C ALA A 14 -1.71 6.55 -7.51
N GLU A 15 -2.66 7.16 -8.24
CA GLU A 15 -3.07 8.55 -8.01
C GLU A 15 -3.75 8.76 -6.66
N ILE A 16 -4.58 7.81 -6.22
CA ILE A 16 -5.20 7.84 -4.89
C ILE A 16 -4.12 7.79 -3.80
N LEU A 17 -3.12 6.90 -3.95
CA LEU A 17 -1.99 6.81 -3.02
C LEU A 17 -1.17 8.11 -2.97
N ARG A 18 -0.86 8.70 -4.15
CA ARG A 18 -0.15 9.99 -4.23
C ARG A 18 -0.92 11.14 -3.59
N SER A 19 -2.23 11.17 -3.79
CA SER A 19 -3.12 12.18 -3.22
C SER A 19 -3.24 12.05 -1.70
N ALA A 20 -3.29 10.81 -1.19
CA ALA A 20 -3.36 10.56 0.25
C ALA A 20 -2.06 10.87 0.99
N LYS A 21 -0.91 10.85 0.29
CA LYS A 21 0.38 11.23 0.86
C LYS A 21 1.21 12.07 -0.11
N PRO A 22 0.92 13.38 -0.23
CA PRO A 22 1.61 14.27 -1.15
C PRO A 22 3.12 14.36 -0.86
N ASN A 23 3.91 14.55 -1.91
CA ASN A 23 5.38 14.66 -1.84
C ASN A 23 6.10 13.42 -1.27
N PHE A 24 5.42 12.29 -1.14
CA PHE A 24 6.04 11.04 -0.71
C PHE A 24 6.57 10.24 -1.91
N HIS A 25 7.87 10.00 -1.91
CA HIS A 25 8.58 9.28 -2.97
C HIS A 25 9.18 7.99 -2.39
N PRO A 26 8.38 6.92 -2.23
CA PRO A 26 8.89 5.67 -1.68
C PRO A 26 9.93 5.07 -2.62
N ARG A 27 11.06 4.65 -2.06
CA ARG A 27 12.13 3.96 -2.81
C ARG A 27 11.96 2.45 -2.87
N ILE A 28 11.18 1.91 -1.94
CA ILE A 28 11.01 0.47 -1.71
C ILE A 28 9.53 0.24 -1.37
N ALA A 29 8.99 -0.87 -1.87
CA ALA A 29 7.70 -1.42 -1.46
C ALA A 29 7.92 -2.82 -0.86
N LEU A 30 7.21 -3.13 0.21
CA LEU A 30 7.30 -4.40 0.93
C LEU A 30 5.91 -5.06 0.96
N ILE A 31 5.83 -6.34 0.60
CA ILE A 31 4.63 -7.15 0.77
C ILE A 31 4.81 -7.95 2.07
N LEU A 32 3.92 -7.74 3.04
CA LEU A 32 4.00 -8.40 4.34
C LEU A 32 3.12 -9.65 4.35
N GLY A 33 3.76 -10.80 4.53
CA GLY A 33 3.08 -12.07 4.76
C GLY A 33 2.45 -12.17 6.16
N SER A 34 1.78 -13.28 6.43
CA SER A 34 1.15 -13.55 7.72
C SER A 34 2.18 -13.45 8.87
N GLY A 35 1.81 -12.77 9.95
CA GLY A 35 2.67 -12.58 11.14
C GLY A 35 3.65 -11.41 11.06
N LEU A 36 3.78 -10.73 9.90
CA LEU A 36 4.69 -9.58 9.74
C LEU A 36 4.01 -8.22 9.90
N GLY A 37 2.72 -8.17 10.27
CA GLY A 37 1.98 -6.91 10.46
C GLY A 37 2.62 -5.95 11.46
N ALA A 38 3.27 -6.49 12.51
CA ALA A 38 4.01 -5.70 13.49
C ALA A 38 5.15 -4.85 12.88
N LEU A 39 5.66 -5.21 11.70
CA LEU A 39 6.64 -4.38 11.00
C LEU A 39 6.00 -3.08 10.48
N ALA A 40 4.79 -3.16 9.93
CA ALA A 40 4.04 -1.98 9.49
C ALA A 40 3.67 -1.09 10.68
N ASP A 41 3.39 -1.67 11.85
CA ASP A 41 3.09 -0.93 13.07
C ASP A 41 4.27 -0.07 13.55
N ARG A 42 5.51 -0.50 13.29
CA ARG A 42 6.74 0.22 13.64
C ARG A 42 7.13 1.31 12.66
N MET A 43 6.41 1.49 11.56
CA MET A 43 6.70 2.55 10.59
C MET A 43 6.34 3.93 11.15
N GLU A 44 7.21 4.91 10.89
CA GLU A 44 7.03 6.29 11.31
C GLU A 44 6.33 7.12 10.23
N ASN A 45 5.65 8.19 10.65
CA ASN A 45 4.90 9.09 9.78
C ASN A 45 3.97 8.34 8.82
N LYS A 46 3.25 7.32 9.31
CA LYS A 46 2.47 6.40 8.47
C LYS A 46 1.16 7.02 7.99
N THR A 47 0.84 6.76 6.73
CA THR A 47 -0.48 6.99 6.10
C THR A 47 -0.98 5.63 5.65
N THR A 48 -2.18 5.25 6.07
CA THR A 48 -2.76 3.93 5.77
C THR A 48 -4.02 4.09 4.92
N LEU A 49 -4.15 3.27 3.89
CA LEU A 49 -5.33 3.17 3.05
C LEU A 49 -5.78 1.72 2.93
N SER A 50 -7.08 1.48 3.11
CA SER A 50 -7.65 0.15 2.89
C SER A 50 -7.66 -0.17 1.40
N TYR A 51 -7.46 -1.44 1.05
CA TYR A 51 -7.61 -1.95 -0.32
C TYR A 51 -8.99 -1.64 -0.92
N GLN A 52 -10.02 -1.50 -0.10
CA GLN A 52 -11.37 -1.12 -0.56
C GLN A 52 -11.41 0.28 -1.21
N GLN A 53 -10.43 1.13 -0.89
CA GLN A 53 -10.32 2.48 -1.44
C GLN A 53 -9.48 2.51 -2.73
N LEU A 54 -8.91 1.38 -3.14
CA LEU A 54 -7.97 1.28 -4.26
C LEU A 54 -8.60 0.45 -5.39
N PRO A 55 -8.91 1.04 -6.55
CA PRO A 55 -9.38 0.32 -7.73
C PRO A 55 -8.46 -0.83 -8.11
N GLY A 56 -9.03 -1.98 -8.44
CA GLY A 56 -8.28 -3.18 -8.85
C GLY A 56 -7.61 -3.96 -7.70
N PHE A 57 -7.65 -3.47 -6.46
CA PHE A 57 -7.15 -4.25 -5.31
C PHE A 57 -8.18 -5.29 -4.84
N PRO A 58 -7.73 -6.47 -4.40
CA PRO A 58 -8.62 -7.49 -3.86
C PRO A 58 -9.15 -7.06 -2.49
N VAL A 59 -10.41 -7.40 -2.20
CA VAL A 59 -10.94 -7.28 -0.85
C VAL A 59 -10.35 -8.43 -0.01
N SER A 60 -9.52 -8.09 0.98
CA SER A 60 -8.97 -9.08 1.91
C SER A 60 -10.10 -9.65 2.78
N THR A 61 -10.46 -10.91 2.57
CA THR A 61 -11.47 -11.63 3.36
C THR A 61 -10.85 -12.53 4.44
N VAL A 62 -9.52 -12.54 4.55
CA VAL A 62 -8.78 -13.41 5.47
C VAL A 62 -8.49 -12.70 6.79
N ILE A 63 -8.87 -13.34 7.90
CA ILE A 63 -8.57 -12.89 9.26
C ILE A 63 -7.04 -12.83 9.44
N GLY A 64 -6.49 -11.66 9.76
CA GLY A 64 -5.05 -11.44 9.97
C GLY A 64 -4.29 -10.80 8.80
N HIS A 65 -4.92 -10.64 7.63
CA HIS A 65 -4.42 -9.75 6.58
C HIS A 65 -5.23 -8.46 6.57
N ALA A 66 -4.65 -7.39 7.13
CA ALA A 66 -5.31 -6.09 7.26
C ALA A 66 -5.83 -5.52 5.93
N GLY A 67 -5.28 -5.96 4.79
CA GLY A 67 -5.78 -5.58 3.48
C GLY A 67 -5.62 -4.08 3.25
N GLU A 68 -4.44 -3.57 3.53
CA GLU A 68 -4.14 -2.14 3.53
C GLU A 68 -2.76 -1.87 2.93
N VAL A 69 -2.60 -0.66 2.38
CA VAL A 69 -1.33 -0.09 2.00
C VAL A 69 -0.90 0.86 3.09
N VAL A 70 0.28 0.63 3.67
CA VAL A 70 0.90 1.51 4.67
C VAL A 70 2.08 2.24 4.04
N MET A 71 2.00 3.57 4.01
CA MET A 71 3.03 4.45 3.44
C MET A 71 3.69 5.28 4.55
N GLY A 72 4.96 5.01 4.80
CA GLY A 72 5.72 5.68 5.85
C GLY A 72 7.20 5.39 5.74
N THR A 73 7.94 5.81 6.75
CA THR A 73 9.39 5.60 6.83
C THR A 73 9.65 4.40 7.73
N LEU A 74 10.36 3.41 7.19
CA LEU A 74 10.89 2.32 8.00
C LEU A 74 12.30 2.70 8.46
N VAL A 75 12.44 3.03 9.74
CA VAL A 75 13.75 3.29 10.34
C VAL A 75 14.40 1.95 10.65
N MET A 76 15.46 1.60 9.93
CA MET A 76 16.28 0.45 10.28
C MET A 76 17.14 0.81 11.47
N THR A 77 16.99 0.07 12.57
CA THR A 77 17.91 0.18 13.70
C THR A 77 19.28 -0.35 13.26
N PRO A 78 20.37 0.44 13.34
CA PRO A 78 21.70 -0.09 13.09
C PRO A 78 21.99 -1.20 14.11
N THR A 79 22.34 -2.37 13.61
CA THR A 79 22.77 -3.53 14.40
C THR A 79 24.27 -3.71 14.19
N TYR A 80 24.96 -4.23 15.22
CA TYR A 80 26.41 -4.47 15.21
C TYR A 80 26.70 -5.92 14.81
#